data_AF-A0A519IHT6-F1
#
_entry.id   AF-A0A519IHT6-F1
#
_cell.length_a   1.000
_cell.length_b   1.000
_cell.length_c   1.000
_cell.angle_alpha   90.00
_cell.angle_beta   90.00
_cell.angle_gamma   90.00
#
_symmetry.space_group_name_H-M   'P 1'
#
loop_
_entity.id
_entity.type
_entity.pdbx_description
1 polymer ?
#
loop_
_entity_poly.entity_id
_entity_poly.type
_entity_poly.pdbx_seq_one_letter_code
_entity_poly.pdbx_strand_id
1 'polypeptide(L)'
;MNALTRAEGAAIRLVPFDEMLQMASAVAESGLFGMKSQNQALALMLVAQAEGQHPATITQDYDIIQGKATRKTHSVLARFQAAGGKVEWHQLTNEVADATFSHPAGGSLRLDWTLKQAQDAKLTGKDNWKNYPRAMLRARVIAEGVRAVYPAAIGGMLTPEEAQDLDVMPPKHMGAADVVVQAPPHDLAGWPDDKLNEREAKCK
;
A
#
# COMPACT_ATOMS: atom_id res chain seq x y z
N MET A 1 -17.25 36.79 -6.09
CA MET A 1 -17.79 35.63 -5.35
C MET A 1 -17.45 34.38 -6.14
N ASN A 2 -16.44 33.62 -5.69
CA ASN A 2 -16.41 32.15 -5.82
C ASN A 2 -15.25 31.63 -4.99
N ALA A 3 -15.63 30.85 -3.98
CA ALA A 3 -14.77 30.34 -2.94
C ALA A 3 -13.73 29.37 -3.51
N LEU A 4 -12.47 29.79 -3.48
CA LEU A 4 -11.33 28.89 -3.49
C LEU A 4 -11.29 28.19 -2.11
N THR A 5 -12.12 27.18 -1.91
CA THR A 5 -11.95 26.22 -0.81
C THR A 5 -10.75 25.34 -1.15
N ARG A 6 -9.54 25.89 -0.92
CA ARG A 6 -8.39 25.06 -0.57
C ARG A 6 -8.83 24.25 0.65
N ALA A 7 -8.85 22.93 0.54
CA ALA A 7 -8.87 22.10 1.73
C ALA A 7 -7.65 22.54 2.57
N GLU A 8 -7.90 23.23 3.68
CA GLU A 8 -6.89 23.47 4.71
C GLU A 8 -6.30 22.10 5.06
N GLY A 9 -5.02 21.90 4.74
CA GLY A 9 -4.30 20.73 5.20
C GLY A 9 -4.38 20.71 6.71
N ALA A 10 -5.10 19.74 7.27
CA ALA A 10 -5.14 19.54 8.70
C ALA A 10 -3.69 19.49 9.20
N ALA A 11 -3.36 20.38 10.15
CA ALA A 11 -2.02 20.42 10.73
C ALA A 11 -1.69 19.02 11.27
N ILE A 12 -0.76 18.33 10.62
CA ILE A 12 -0.34 17.00 11.02
C ILE A 12 0.31 17.14 12.39
N ARG A 13 -0.38 16.69 13.44
CA ARG A 13 0.26 16.43 14.73
C ARG A 13 1.11 15.18 14.55
N LEU A 14 2.38 15.39 14.22
CA LEU A 14 3.39 14.34 14.27
C LEU A 14 3.40 13.80 15.70
N VAL A 15 3.06 12.53 15.87
CA VAL A 15 3.16 11.85 17.15
C VAL A 15 4.64 11.53 17.36
N PRO A 16 5.25 11.93 18.49
CA PRO A 16 6.60 11.55 18.84
C PRO A 16 6.76 10.03 18.83
N PHE A 17 7.95 9.55 18.46
CA PHE A 17 8.22 8.12 18.33
C PHE A 17 7.90 7.33 19.62
N ASP A 18 8.22 7.90 20.79
CA ASP A 18 7.97 7.26 22.09
C ASP A 18 6.48 7.12 22.40
N GLU A 19 5.66 8.12 22.05
CA GLU A 19 4.20 8.04 22.20
C GLU A 19 3.62 7.00 21.24
N MET A 20 4.14 6.94 20.00
CA MET A 20 3.74 5.94 19.02
C MET A 20 4.09 4.52 19.47
N LEU A 21 5.23 4.33 20.16
CA LEU A 21 5.60 3.06 20.78
C LEU A 21 4.60 2.62 21.85
N GLN A 22 4.15 3.55 22.70
CA GLN A 22 3.14 3.26 23.72
C GLN A 22 1.79 2.91 23.09
N MET A 23 1.36 3.67 22.07
CA MET A 23 0.16 3.37 21.30
C MET A 23 0.24 1.99 20.63
N ALA A 24 1.39 1.65 20.04
CA ALA A 24 1.61 0.36 19.40
C ALA A 24 1.52 -0.80 20.41
N SER A 25 2.00 -0.62 21.64
CA SER A 25 1.88 -1.62 22.72
C SER A 25 0.42 -1.86 23.06
N ALA A 26 -0.34 -0.78 23.31
CA ALA A 26 -1.76 -0.86 23.64
C ALA A 26 -2.59 -1.52 22.52
N VAL A 27 -2.28 -1.20 21.25
CA VAL A 27 -2.94 -1.80 20.09
C VAL A 27 -2.66 -3.30 19.99
N ALA A 28 -1.40 -3.72 20.17
CA ALA A 28 -1.02 -5.14 20.13
C ALA A 28 -1.63 -5.94 21.29
N GLU A 29 -1.62 -5.38 22.50
CA GLU A 29 -2.18 -6.00 23.71
C GLU A 29 -3.70 -6.12 23.67
N SER A 30 -4.40 -5.16 23.05
CA SER A 30 -5.86 -5.18 22.95
C SER A 30 -6.39 -6.40 22.18
N GLY A 31 -5.60 -6.97 21.27
CA GLY A 31 -6.02 -8.05 20.38
C GLY A 31 -7.13 -7.68 19.38
N LEU A 32 -7.60 -6.44 19.38
CA LEU A 32 -8.77 -6.00 18.59
C LEU A 32 -8.50 -5.93 17.08
N PHE A 33 -7.23 -5.84 16.68
CA PHE A 33 -6.85 -5.42 15.32
C PHE A 33 -5.91 -6.40 14.60
N GLY A 34 -5.75 -7.62 15.12
CA GLY A 34 -4.99 -8.69 14.46
C GLY A 34 -3.46 -8.51 14.42
N MET A 35 -2.93 -7.38 14.91
CA MET A 35 -1.50 -7.11 15.03
C MET A 35 -0.95 -7.85 16.25
N LYS A 36 -0.06 -8.83 16.03
CA LYS A 36 0.40 -9.74 17.09
C LYS A 36 1.61 -9.20 17.86
N SER A 37 2.29 -8.20 17.33
CA SER A 37 3.46 -7.60 17.97
C SER A 37 3.41 -6.08 17.92
N GLN A 38 4.02 -5.45 18.92
CA GLN A 38 4.21 -4.01 18.96
C GLN A 38 4.89 -3.49 17.68
N ASN A 39 5.91 -4.20 17.18
CA ASN A 39 6.63 -3.81 15.98
C ASN A 39 5.75 -3.83 14.72
N GLN A 40 4.79 -4.76 14.64
CA GLN A 40 3.81 -4.79 13.54
C GLN A 40 2.89 -3.58 13.59
N ALA A 41 2.39 -3.23 14.78
CA ALA A 41 1.54 -2.05 14.97
C ALA A 41 2.30 -0.75 14.70
N LEU A 42 3.52 -0.62 15.23
CA LEU A 42 4.39 0.53 15.01
C LEU A 42 4.70 0.75 13.53
N ALA A 43 5.04 -0.32 12.79
CA ALA A 43 5.33 -0.22 11.37
C ALA A 43 4.15 0.35 10.58
N LEU A 44 2.92 -0.09 10.88
CA LEU A 44 1.73 0.46 10.24
C LEU A 44 1.47 1.91 10.68
N MET A 45 1.59 2.23 11.97
CA MET A 45 1.43 3.59 12.49
C MET A 45 2.38 4.60 11.82
N LEU A 46 3.63 4.20 11.55
CA LEU A 46 4.59 5.00 10.80
C LEU A 46 4.12 5.27 9.36
N VAL A 47 3.53 4.27 8.69
CA VAL A 47 2.93 4.45 7.36
C VAL A 47 1.75 5.42 7.41
N ALA A 48 0.85 5.31 8.40
CA ALA A 48 -0.24 6.29 8.56
C ALA A 48 0.30 7.72 8.74
N GLN A 49 1.29 7.90 9.61
CA GLN A 49 1.85 9.23 9.86
C GLN A 49 2.52 9.81 8.61
N ALA A 50 3.21 8.99 7.81
CA ALA A 50 3.79 9.40 6.53
C ALA A 50 2.73 9.83 5.51
N GLU A 51 1.52 9.28 5.59
CA GLU A 51 0.37 9.68 4.77
C GLU A 51 -0.46 10.83 5.37
N GLY A 52 -0.02 11.41 6.49
CA GLY A 52 -0.75 12.46 7.20
C GLY A 52 -2.02 11.97 7.92
N GLN A 53 -2.14 10.67 8.16
CA GLN A 53 -3.22 10.06 8.94
C GLN A 53 -2.81 9.90 10.40
N HIS A 54 -3.79 9.99 11.30
CA HIS A 54 -3.55 9.78 12.72
C HIS A 54 -3.24 8.30 13.00
N PRO A 55 -2.21 7.93 13.78
CA PRO A 55 -1.84 6.54 14.05
C PRO A 55 -2.99 5.65 14.57
N ALA A 56 -3.98 6.23 15.25
CA ALA A 56 -5.15 5.50 15.75
C ALA A 56 -6.14 5.05 14.66
N THR A 57 -6.17 5.68 13.48
CA THR A 57 -7.10 5.31 12.38
C THR A 57 -6.55 4.17 11.52
N ILE A 58 -5.29 3.80 11.71
CA ILE A 58 -4.59 2.73 10.96
C ILE A 58 -5.37 1.42 10.96
N THR A 59 -6.05 1.09 12.05
CA THR A 59 -6.70 -0.19 12.25
C THR A 59 -7.96 -0.36 11.39
N GLN A 60 -8.57 0.75 10.98
CA GLN A 60 -9.71 0.75 10.09
C GLN A 60 -9.27 0.45 8.66
N ASP A 61 -8.14 1.02 8.24
CA ASP A 61 -7.68 1.02 6.85
C ASP A 61 -6.74 -0.12 6.50
N TYR A 62 -5.95 -0.62 7.46
CA TYR A 62 -4.87 -1.57 7.23
C TYR A 62 -5.14 -2.92 7.92
N ASP A 63 -4.53 -3.95 7.37
CA ASP A 63 -4.57 -5.31 7.92
C ASP A 63 -3.26 -6.06 7.60
N ILE A 64 -2.93 -7.07 8.41
CA ILE A 64 -1.75 -7.92 8.21
C ILE A 64 -2.19 -9.32 7.81
N ILE A 65 -2.03 -9.64 6.54
CA ILE A 65 -2.38 -10.94 5.98
C ILE A 65 -1.08 -11.68 5.66
N GLN A 66 -0.88 -12.85 6.27
CA GLN A 66 0.30 -13.70 6.03
C GLN A 66 1.64 -12.95 6.16
N GLY A 67 1.73 -12.03 7.13
CA GLY A 67 2.94 -11.23 7.37
C GLY A 67 3.15 -10.07 6.39
N LYS A 68 2.21 -9.79 5.50
CA LYS A 68 2.25 -8.65 4.58
C LYS A 68 1.30 -7.56 5.06
N ALA A 69 1.77 -6.32 5.05
CA ALA A 69 0.92 -5.15 5.25
C ALA A 69 0.01 -4.99 4.03
N THR A 70 -1.29 -4.89 4.28
CA THR A 70 -2.32 -4.74 3.25
C THR A 70 -3.23 -3.57 3.59
N ARG A 71 -3.86 -2.99 2.58
CA ARG A 71 -4.89 -1.96 2.76
C ARG A 71 -6.24 -2.53 2.36
N LYS A 72 -7.21 -2.47 3.27
CA LYS A 72 -8.55 -3.01 3.05
C LYS A 72 -9.17 -2.40 1.80
N THR A 73 -9.77 -3.23 0.96
CA THR A 73 -10.38 -2.81 -0.31
C THR A 73 -11.41 -1.69 -0.14
N HIS A 74 -12.19 -1.72 0.94
CA HIS A 74 -13.10 -0.62 1.30
C HIS A 74 -12.36 0.69 1.51
N SER A 75 -11.24 0.68 2.24
CA SER A 75 -10.43 1.88 2.49
C SER A 75 -9.87 2.45 1.18
N VAL A 76 -9.38 1.57 0.29
CA VAL A 76 -8.93 1.97 -1.05
C VAL A 76 -10.05 2.70 -1.82
N LEU A 77 -11.26 2.13 -1.82
CA LEU A 77 -12.41 2.76 -2.49
C LEU A 77 -12.81 4.08 -1.83
N ALA A 78 -12.82 4.15 -0.49
CA ALA A 78 -13.17 5.36 0.24
C ALA A 78 -12.18 6.50 -0.05
N ARG A 79 -10.88 6.20 -0.10
CA ARG A 79 -9.83 7.16 -0.48
C ARG A 79 -9.95 7.60 -1.93
N PHE A 80 -10.25 6.68 -2.83
CA PHE A 80 -10.51 7.01 -4.23
C PHE A 80 -11.68 7.98 -4.37
N GLN A 81 -12.78 7.73 -3.66
CA GLN A 81 -13.96 8.61 -3.65
C GLN A 81 -13.67 9.96 -2.99
N ALA A 82 -12.95 9.98 -1.86
CA ALA A 82 -12.54 11.20 -1.17
C ALA A 82 -11.63 12.10 -2.03
N ALA A 83 -10.81 11.50 -2.90
CA ALA A 83 -9.98 12.23 -3.87
C ALA A 83 -10.78 12.81 -5.06
N GLY A 84 -12.08 12.53 -5.15
CA GLY A 84 -12.95 12.97 -6.25
C GLY A 84 -13.22 11.89 -7.29
N GLY A 85 -12.82 10.64 -7.02
CA GLY A 85 -13.09 9.49 -7.87
C GLY A 85 -14.56 9.05 -7.81
N LYS A 86 -15.08 8.53 -8.92
CA LYS A 86 -16.43 8.00 -9.03
C LYS A 86 -16.37 6.57 -9.55
N VAL A 87 -17.24 5.73 -9.02
CA VAL A 87 -17.38 4.33 -9.45
C VAL A 87 -18.83 4.10 -9.81
N GLU A 88 -19.07 3.72 -11.06
CA GLU A 88 -20.38 3.35 -11.59
C GLU A 88 -20.40 1.83 -11.79
N TRP A 89 -21.32 1.14 -11.13
CA TRP A 89 -21.46 -0.31 -11.25
C TRP A 89 -22.47 -0.64 -12.35
N HIS A 90 -22.03 -1.36 -13.38
CA HIS A 90 -22.90 -1.83 -14.47
C HIS A 90 -23.48 -3.20 -14.17
N GLN A 91 -22.67 -4.08 -13.59
CA GLN A 91 -23.07 -5.42 -13.21
C GLN A 91 -22.30 -5.88 -11.98
N LEU A 92 -23.00 -6.52 -11.02
CA LEU A 92 -22.37 -7.12 -9.85
C LEU A 92 -23.13 -8.39 -9.44
N THR A 93 -22.69 -9.52 -9.96
CA THR A 93 -23.27 -10.85 -9.70
C THR A 93 -22.19 -11.81 -9.16
N ASN A 94 -22.54 -13.07 -8.92
CA ASN A 94 -21.56 -14.10 -8.54
C ASN A 94 -20.65 -14.51 -9.72
N GLU A 95 -20.98 -14.09 -10.95
CA GLU A 95 -20.27 -14.48 -12.16
C GLU A 95 -19.44 -13.33 -12.74
N VAL A 96 -19.91 -12.08 -12.59
CA VAL A 96 -19.27 -10.91 -13.19
C VAL A 96 -19.37 -9.71 -12.25
N ALA A 97 -18.28 -8.95 -12.14
CA ALA A 97 -18.26 -7.61 -11.60
C ALA A 97 -17.75 -6.66 -12.70
N ASP A 98 -18.56 -5.67 -13.10
CA ASP A 98 -18.25 -4.70 -14.15
C ASP A 98 -18.53 -3.30 -13.61
N ALA A 99 -17.51 -2.44 -13.67
CA ALA A 99 -17.60 -1.07 -13.20
C ALA A 99 -16.77 -0.10 -14.03
N THR A 100 -17.25 1.14 -14.10
CA THR A 100 -16.49 2.28 -14.63
C THR A 100 -15.95 3.13 -13.49
N PHE A 101 -14.63 3.27 -13.48
CA PHE A 101 -13.89 4.11 -12.55
C PHE A 101 -13.51 5.39 -13.27
N SER A 102 -13.79 6.54 -12.68
CA SER A 102 -13.40 7.83 -13.23
C SER A 102 -12.82 8.74 -12.17
N HIS A 103 -11.81 9.52 -12.53
CA HIS A 103 -11.17 10.50 -11.65
C HIS A 103 -10.73 11.71 -12.47
N PRO A 104 -10.90 12.96 -11.97
CA PRO A 104 -10.52 14.16 -12.71
C PRO A 104 -9.05 14.19 -13.17
N ALA A 105 -8.14 13.62 -12.37
CA ALA A 105 -6.72 13.53 -12.69
C ALA A 105 -6.32 12.26 -13.47
N GLY A 106 -7.20 11.25 -13.54
CA GLY A 106 -6.88 9.89 -14.00
C GLY A 106 -7.64 9.43 -15.25
N GLY A 107 -8.63 10.22 -15.70
CA GLY A 107 -9.50 9.82 -16.80
C GLY A 107 -10.60 8.86 -16.35
N SER A 108 -11.12 8.07 -17.29
CA SER A 108 -12.19 7.10 -17.07
C SER A 108 -11.82 5.75 -17.68
N LEU A 109 -12.04 4.68 -16.93
CA LEU A 109 -11.76 3.30 -17.34
C LEU A 109 -12.92 2.40 -16.92
N ARG A 110 -13.48 1.67 -17.87
CA ARG A 110 -14.38 0.55 -17.60
C ARG A 110 -13.59 -0.73 -17.62
N LEU A 111 -13.82 -1.58 -16.62
CA LEU A 111 -13.24 -2.91 -16.55
C LEU A 111 -14.21 -3.88 -15.90
N ASP A 112 -14.05 -5.15 -16.25
CA ASP A 112 -14.80 -6.25 -15.69
C ASP A 112 -13.88 -7.37 -15.21
N TRP A 113 -14.31 -8.06 -14.16
CA TRP A 113 -13.77 -9.37 -13.77
C TRP A 113 -14.88 -10.39 -13.83
N THR A 114 -14.56 -11.52 -14.45
CA THR A 114 -15.46 -12.66 -14.52
C THR A 114 -14.94 -13.83 -13.69
N LEU A 115 -15.84 -14.69 -13.21
CA LEU A 115 -15.49 -15.89 -12.48
C LEU A 115 -14.64 -16.83 -13.34
N LYS A 116 -14.85 -16.84 -14.67
CA LYS A 116 -14.02 -17.58 -15.62
C LYS A 116 -12.56 -17.12 -15.59
N GLN A 117 -12.32 -15.80 -15.65
CA GLN A 117 -10.96 -15.26 -15.53
C GLN A 117 -10.32 -15.66 -14.18
N ALA A 118 -11.09 -15.65 -13.09
CA ALA A 118 -10.61 -16.10 -11.78
C ALA A 118 -10.30 -17.60 -11.72
N GLN A 119 -11.05 -18.44 -12.47
CA GLN A 119 -10.77 -19.87 -12.61
C GLN A 119 -9.48 -20.10 -13.40
N ASP A 120 -9.29 -19.37 -14.50
CA ASP A 120 -8.07 -19.43 -15.32
C ASP A 120 -6.83 -19.00 -14.51
N ALA A 121 -7.01 -18.03 -13.61
CA ALA A 121 -6.00 -17.59 -12.64
C ALA A 121 -5.84 -18.52 -11.41
N LYS A 122 -6.58 -19.63 -11.34
CA LYS A 122 -6.54 -20.64 -10.26
C LYS A 122 -6.88 -20.10 -8.86
N LEU A 123 -7.70 -19.05 -8.77
CA LEU A 123 -8.04 -18.40 -7.50
C LEU A 123 -9.25 -19.05 -6.82
N THR A 124 -10.17 -19.61 -7.61
CA THR A 124 -11.46 -20.16 -7.14
C THR A 124 -11.36 -21.39 -6.25
N GLY A 125 -10.17 -21.97 -6.09
CA GLY A 125 -9.92 -23.08 -5.17
C GLY A 125 -9.95 -22.69 -3.69
N LYS A 126 -9.79 -21.40 -3.35
CA LYS A 126 -9.73 -20.90 -1.97
C LYS A 126 -11.13 -20.69 -1.37
N ASP A 127 -11.29 -20.88 -0.07
CA ASP A 127 -12.61 -20.85 0.60
C ASP A 127 -13.33 -19.51 0.45
N ASN A 128 -12.61 -18.40 0.42
CA ASN A 128 -13.19 -17.07 0.23
C ASN A 128 -13.85 -16.93 -1.14
N TRP A 129 -13.24 -17.51 -2.18
CA TRP A 129 -13.79 -17.51 -3.53
C TRP A 129 -14.99 -18.45 -3.67
N LYS A 130 -15.01 -19.58 -2.95
CA LYS A 130 -16.13 -20.52 -2.96
C LYS A 130 -17.35 -19.96 -2.22
N ASN A 131 -17.14 -19.38 -1.05
CA ASN A 131 -18.21 -18.90 -0.17
C ASN A 131 -18.73 -17.53 -0.62
N TYR A 132 -17.85 -16.66 -1.12
CA TYR A 132 -18.18 -15.25 -1.43
C TYR A 132 -17.65 -14.79 -2.79
N PRO A 133 -17.99 -15.46 -3.91
CA PRO A 133 -17.44 -15.16 -5.24
C PRO A 133 -17.68 -13.71 -5.68
N ARG A 134 -18.89 -13.18 -5.47
CA ARG A 134 -19.22 -11.78 -5.80
C ARG A 134 -18.35 -10.77 -5.04
N ALA A 135 -18.04 -11.03 -3.76
CA ALA A 135 -17.21 -10.14 -2.97
C ALA A 135 -15.76 -10.15 -3.47
N MET A 136 -15.25 -11.31 -3.84
CA MET A 136 -13.90 -11.46 -4.40
C MET A 136 -13.78 -10.78 -5.77
N LEU A 137 -14.75 -11.00 -6.67
CA LEU A 137 -14.80 -10.31 -7.97
C LEU A 137 -14.85 -8.79 -7.79
N ARG A 138 -15.71 -8.29 -6.90
CA ARG A 138 -15.77 -6.86 -6.54
C ARG A 138 -14.42 -6.34 -6.07
N ALA A 139 -13.73 -7.08 -5.21
CA ALA A 139 -12.44 -6.65 -4.69
C ALA A 139 -11.35 -6.57 -5.77
N ARG A 140 -11.33 -7.51 -6.72
CA ARG A 140 -10.42 -7.49 -7.88
C ARG A 140 -10.65 -6.29 -8.77
N VAL A 141 -11.91 -6.03 -9.14
CA VAL A 141 -12.29 -4.88 -9.97
C VAL A 141 -11.93 -3.56 -9.31
N ILE A 142 -12.15 -3.43 -8.00
CA ILE A 142 -11.76 -2.22 -7.26
C ILE A 142 -10.24 -2.05 -7.24
N ALA A 143 -9.49 -3.10 -6.90
CA ALA A 143 -8.04 -3.01 -6.78
C ALA A 143 -7.38 -2.65 -8.12
N GLU A 144 -7.82 -3.27 -9.21
CA GLU A 144 -7.31 -2.98 -10.55
C GLU A 144 -7.77 -1.61 -11.06
N GLY A 145 -9.06 -1.30 -10.94
CA GLY A 145 -9.61 -0.02 -11.40
C GLY A 145 -9.01 1.19 -10.70
N VAL A 146 -8.86 1.11 -9.38
CA VAL A 146 -8.25 2.21 -8.61
C VAL A 146 -6.75 2.34 -8.94
N ARG A 147 -6.02 1.24 -9.12
CA ARG A 147 -4.60 1.30 -9.55
C ARG A 147 -4.43 1.94 -10.92
N ALA A 148 -5.31 1.61 -11.86
CA ALA A 148 -5.21 2.10 -13.23
C ALA A 148 -5.59 3.59 -13.32
N VAL A 149 -6.65 4.01 -12.62
CA VAL A 149 -7.18 5.38 -12.73
C VAL A 149 -6.49 6.34 -11.75
N TYR A 150 -6.31 5.94 -10.49
CA TYR A 150 -5.71 6.82 -9.48
C TYR A 150 -4.93 6.03 -8.42
N PRO A 151 -3.69 5.60 -8.75
CA PRO A 151 -2.89 4.71 -7.91
C PRO A 151 -2.52 5.30 -6.53
N ALA A 152 -2.57 6.62 -6.37
CA ALA A 152 -2.32 7.28 -5.09
C ALA A 152 -3.31 6.86 -3.99
N ALA A 153 -4.52 6.40 -4.34
CA ALA A 153 -5.49 5.91 -3.36
C ALA A 153 -5.08 4.57 -2.71
N ILE A 154 -4.35 3.71 -3.43
CA ILE A 154 -3.89 2.42 -2.88
C ILE A 154 -2.47 2.49 -2.29
N GLY A 155 -1.64 3.44 -2.74
CA GLY A 155 -0.32 3.69 -2.18
C GLY A 155 0.67 2.53 -2.37
N GLY A 156 0.53 1.76 -3.46
CA GLY A 156 1.41 0.63 -3.78
C GLY A 156 1.21 -0.64 -2.92
N MET A 157 0.22 -0.66 -2.03
CA MET A 157 -0.08 -1.82 -1.21
C MET A 157 -0.99 -2.83 -1.91
N LEU A 158 -0.92 -4.07 -1.42
CA LEU A 158 -1.86 -5.12 -1.77
C LEU A 158 -3.16 -4.93 -1.01
N THR A 159 -4.28 -5.37 -1.58
CA THR A 159 -5.50 -5.57 -0.80
C THR A 159 -5.44 -6.90 -0.04
N PRO A 160 -6.17 -7.05 1.08
CA PRO A 160 -6.24 -8.30 1.83
C PRO A 160 -6.57 -9.49 0.93
N GLU A 161 -7.52 -9.31 0.01
CA GLU A 161 -7.94 -10.35 -0.91
C GLU A 161 -6.80 -10.78 -1.84
N GLU A 162 -5.96 -9.87 -2.33
CA GLU A 162 -4.79 -10.23 -3.15
C GLU A 162 -3.69 -10.90 -2.33
N ALA A 163 -3.45 -10.40 -1.12
CA ALA A 163 -2.45 -11.00 -0.24
C ALA A 163 -2.82 -12.44 0.18
N GLN A 164 -4.11 -12.73 0.35
CA GLN A 164 -4.63 -14.07 0.59
C GLN A 164 -4.50 -14.98 -0.65
N ASP A 165 -4.53 -14.40 -1.85
CA ASP A 165 -4.40 -15.12 -3.10
C ASP A 165 -2.95 -15.49 -3.43
N LEU A 166 -1.97 -14.80 -2.85
CA LEU A 166 -0.58 -15.21 -2.88
C LEU A 166 -0.36 -16.44 -2.00
N ASP A 167 0.54 -17.32 -2.42
CA ASP A 167 0.98 -18.42 -1.58
C ASP A 167 1.76 -17.89 -0.37
N VAL A 168 1.60 -18.58 0.76
CA VAL A 168 2.33 -18.28 2.00
C VAL A 168 3.81 -18.50 1.73
N MET A 169 4.52 -17.42 1.43
CA MET A 169 5.98 -17.47 1.41
C MET A 169 6.45 -17.48 2.87
N PRO A 170 7.36 -18.39 3.26
CA PRO A 170 7.96 -18.33 4.58
C PRO A 170 8.61 -16.95 4.76
N PRO A 171 8.59 -16.38 5.99
CA PRO A 171 9.21 -15.09 6.25
C PRO A 171 10.67 -15.13 5.77
N LYS A 172 10.99 -14.26 4.80
CA LYS A 172 12.36 -14.14 4.31
C LYS A 172 13.20 -13.52 5.43
N HIS A 173 14.05 -14.32 6.06
CA HIS A 173 15.08 -13.81 6.95
C HIS A 173 16.10 -13.07 6.08
N MET A 174 16.03 -11.73 6.06
CA MET A 174 16.91 -10.89 5.23
C MET A 174 18.37 -10.84 5.73
N GLY A 175 18.73 -11.69 6.69
CA GLY A 175 20.02 -11.64 7.38
C GLY A 175 20.08 -10.51 8.40
N ALA A 176 21.10 -10.52 9.25
CA ALA A 176 21.46 -9.32 9.99
C ALA A 176 22.03 -8.31 9.00
N ALA A 177 21.63 -7.04 9.09
CA ALA A 177 22.30 -6.00 8.35
C ALA A 177 23.74 -5.91 8.85
N ASP A 178 24.72 -6.14 7.98
CA ASP A 178 26.11 -5.91 8.32
C ASP A 178 26.28 -4.43 8.67
N VAL A 179 26.67 -4.15 9.91
CA VAL A 179 27.07 -2.82 10.32
C VAL A 179 28.33 -2.49 9.53
N VAL A 180 28.19 -1.69 8.48
CA VAL A 180 29.33 -1.10 7.80
C VAL A 180 30.02 -0.21 8.81
N VAL A 181 31.07 -0.73 9.44
CA VAL A 181 32.02 0.09 10.19
C VAL A 181 32.53 1.10 9.19
N GLN A 182 32.21 2.38 9.39
CA GLN A 182 32.75 3.44 8.56
C GLN A 182 34.27 3.25 8.54
N ALA A 183 34.82 3.00 7.35
CA ALA A 183 36.27 3.00 7.19
C ALA A 183 36.79 4.33 7.72
N PRO A 184 37.94 4.34 8.42
CA PRO A 184 38.55 5.59 8.85
C PRO A 184 38.61 6.54 7.66
N PRO A 185 38.37 7.85 7.85
CA PRO A 185 38.35 8.82 6.77
C PRO A 185 39.60 8.60 5.91
N HIS A 186 39.39 8.24 4.65
CA HIS A 186 40.50 8.08 3.72
C HIS A 186 41.18 9.45 3.63
N ASP A 187 42.45 9.54 4.00
CA ASP A 187 43.21 10.75 3.78
C ASP A 187 43.15 11.06 2.28
N LEU A 188 42.48 12.17 1.95
CA LEU A 188 42.33 12.65 0.57
C LEU A 188 43.68 13.00 -0.08
N ALA A 189 44.78 12.92 0.67
CA ALA A 189 46.15 13.20 0.23
C ALA A 189 46.73 12.15 -0.75
N GLY A 190 46.06 11.01 -0.93
CA GLY A 190 46.55 9.91 -1.77
C GLY A 190 45.86 9.73 -3.12
N TRP A 191 44.93 10.61 -3.51
CA TRP A 191 44.31 10.52 -4.83
C TRP A 191 45.32 11.04 -5.87
N PRO A 192 45.83 10.22 -6.80
CA PRO A 192 46.73 10.73 -7.83
C PRO A 192 45.88 11.56 -8.80
N ASP A 193 46.04 12.89 -8.75
CA ASP A 193 45.40 13.86 -9.65
C ASP A 193 45.66 13.53 -11.14
N ASP A 194 46.69 12.73 -11.44
CA ASP A 194 47.08 12.37 -12.81
C ASP A 194 46.08 11.47 -13.55
N LYS A 195 45.16 10.79 -12.86
CA LYS A 195 44.18 9.90 -13.52
C LYS A 195 42.95 10.61 -14.09
N LEU A 196 42.78 11.90 -13.80
CA LEU A 196 41.70 12.70 -14.41
C LEU A 196 42.10 13.19 -15.81
N ASN A 197 43.37 13.55 -16.03
CA ASN A 197 43.85 14.03 -17.33
C ASN A 197 43.89 12.96 -18.44
N GLU A 198 44.08 11.67 -18.09
CA GLU A 198 44.11 10.59 -19.08
C GLU A 198 42.73 10.29 -19.71
N ARG A 199 41.64 10.63 -19.00
CA ARG A 199 40.27 10.44 -19.51
C ARG A 199 39.85 11.55 -20.46
N GLU A 200 40.35 12.78 -20.26
CA GLU A 200 40.10 13.91 -21.16
C GLU A 200 40.86 13.78 -22.49
N ALA A 201 42.06 13.19 -22.48
CA ALA A 201 42.84 12.96 -23.70
C ALA A 201 42.25 11.88 -24.63
N LYS A 202 41.41 10.98 -24.12
CA LYS A 202 40.73 9.94 -24.91
C LYS A 202 39.36 10.38 -25.47
N CYS A 203 38.93 11.61 -25.21
CA CYS A 203 37.65 12.16 -25.66
C CYS A 203 37.79 13.29 -26.70
N LYS A 204 38.95 13.37 -27.38
CA LYS A 204 39.14 14.17 -28.59
C LYS A 204 39.36 13.29 -29.80
#